data_AF-A0A960IK91-F1
#
_entry.id   AF-A0A960IK91-F1
#
_cell.length_a   1.000
_cell.length_b   1.000
_cell.length_c   1.000
_cell.angle_alpha   90.00
_cell.angle_beta   90.00
_cell.angle_gamma   90.00
#
_symmetry.space_group_name_H-M   'P 1'
#
loop_
_entity.id
_entity.type
_entity.pdbx_description
1 polymer ?
#
loop_
_entity_poly.entity_id
_entity_poly.type
_entity_poly.pdbx_seq_one_letter_code
_entity_poly.pdbx_strand_id
1 'polypeptide(L)'
;GALRDAAVARGVPARAIVLDPGLGFGKTAEQNADLLAGLSRIVDLGHPVLVGASRKSFLGALTGAAVDDRLAGSLAAAARAADQGASVLRVHDVAATRQFLLVHRRLAGSVAP
;
A
#
# COMPACT_ATOMS: atom_id res chain seq x y z
N GLY A 1 -6.70 -11.36 -11.23
CA GLY A 1 -6.92 -11.73 -12.65
C GLY A 1 -8.36 -11.52 -13.04
N ALA A 2 -9.24 -12.46 -12.69
CA ALA A 2 -10.61 -12.55 -13.21
C ALA A 2 -11.43 -11.23 -13.25
N LEU A 3 -11.44 -10.43 -12.18
CA LEU A 3 -12.21 -9.17 -12.17
C LEU A 3 -11.63 -8.09 -13.10
N ARG A 4 -10.29 -7.95 -13.13
CA ARG A 4 -9.59 -7.06 -14.07
C ARG A 4 -9.91 -7.48 -15.49
N ASP A 5 -9.77 -8.78 -15.79
CA ASP A 5 -9.96 -9.31 -17.14
C ASP A 5 -11.41 -9.12 -17.61
N ALA A 6 -12.38 -9.31 -16.71
CA ALA A 6 -13.79 -9.02 -16.96
C ALA A 6 -14.06 -7.52 -17.22
N ALA A 7 -13.43 -6.62 -16.47
CA ALA A 7 -13.56 -5.17 -16.70
C ALA A 7 -13.01 -4.77 -18.08
N VAL A 8 -11.84 -5.29 -18.46
CA VAL A 8 -11.25 -5.08 -19.78
C VAL A 8 -12.15 -5.63 -20.89
N ALA A 9 -12.68 -6.84 -20.73
CA ALA A 9 -13.62 -7.44 -21.69
C ALA A 9 -14.91 -6.62 -21.87
N ARG A 10 -15.29 -5.81 -20.88
CA ARG A 10 -16.44 -4.88 -20.93
C ARG A 10 -16.08 -3.48 -21.40
N GLY A 11 -14.86 -3.28 -21.92
CA GLY A 11 -14.42 -2.03 -22.55
C GLY A 11 -13.74 -1.04 -21.61
N VAL A 12 -13.47 -1.39 -20.35
CA VAL A 12 -12.67 -0.52 -19.46
C VAL A 12 -11.21 -0.53 -19.94
N PRO A 13 -10.62 0.63 -20.29
CA PRO A 13 -9.22 0.68 -20.69
C PRO A 13 -8.31 0.19 -19.56
N ALA A 14 -7.31 -0.64 -19.85
CA ALA A 14 -6.38 -1.15 -18.84
C ALA A 14 -5.70 -0.03 -18.02
N ARG A 15 -5.39 1.11 -18.66
CA ARG A 15 -4.83 2.31 -18.02
C ARG A 15 -5.76 2.97 -16.99
N ALA A 16 -7.06 2.69 -17.06
CA ALA A 16 -8.07 3.20 -16.12
C ALA A 16 -8.30 2.24 -14.93
N ILE A 17 -7.55 1.13 -14.86
CA ILE A 17 -7.67 0.14 -13.80
C ILE A 17 -6.50 0.31 -12.82
N VAL A 18 -6.85 0.45 -11.54
CA VAL A 18 -5.92 0.41 -10.41
C VAL A 18 -6.25 -0.83 -9.58
N LEU A 19 -5.23 -1.57 -9.16
CA LEU A 19 -5.41 -2.74 -8.28
C LEU A 19 -5.24 -2.31 -6.82
N ASP A 20 -6.15 -2.77 -5.95
CA ASP A 20 -6.02 -2.66 -4.49
C ASP A 20 -6.04 -4.07 -3.88
N PRO A 21 -4.99 -4.49 -3.14
CA PRO A 21 -4.94 -5.81 -2.52
C PRO A 21 -5.90 -5.96 -1.32
N GLY A 22 -6.52 -4.88 -0.88
CA GLY A 22 -7.55 -4.88 0.14
C GLY A 22 -7.01 -5.30 1.51
N LEU A 23 -5.99 -4.61 2.02
CA LEU A 23 -5.53 -4.81 3.40
C LEU A 23 -6.71 -4.67 4.39
N GLY A 24 -6.80 -5.51 5.41
CA GLY A 24 -7.86 -5.46 6.42
C GLY A 24 -9.24 -5.99 5.98
N PHE A 25 -9.40 -6.43 4.73
CA PHE A 25 -10.64 -7.06 4.26
C PHE A 25 -10.51 -8.58 4.30
N GLY A 26 -11.04 -9.19 5.37
CA GLY A 26 -11.07 -10.65 5.56
C GLY A 26 -9.69 -11.30 5.76
N LYS A 27 -8.70 -10.53 6.25
CA LYS A 27 -7.31 -10.98 6.42
C LYS A 27 -6.86 -10.84 7.88
N THR A 28 -6.13 -11.84 8.39
CA THR A 28 -5.47 -11.77 9.71
C THR A 28 -4.35 -10.73 9.72
N ALA A 29 -3.78 -10.44 10.88
CA ALA A 29 -2.70 -9.47 10.98
C ALA A 29 -1.46 -9.92 10.17
N GLU A 30 -1.14 -11.21 10.26
CA GLU A 30 -0.04 -11.89 9.56
C GLU A 30 -0.28 -11.87 8.06
N GLN A 31 -1.49 -12.23 7.61
CA GLN A 31 -1.85 -12.19 6.19
C GLN A 31 -1.75 -10.78 5.59
N ASN A 32 -2.06 -9.73 6.38
CA ASN A 32 -1.87 -8.35 5.94
C ASN A 32 -0.39 -7.97 5.86
N ALA A 33 0.41 -8.40 6.84
CA ALA A 33 1.85 -8.19 6.84
C ALA A 33 2.51 -8.88 5.64
N ASP A 34 2.18 -10.16 5.39
CA ASP A 34 2.70 -10.95 4.27
C ASP A 34 2.29 -10.36 2.92
N LEU A 35 1.03 -9.92 2.79
CA LEU A 35 0.54 -9.28 1.58
C LEU A 35 1.32 -8.00 1.26
N LEU A 36 1.59 -7.18 2.28
CA LEU A 36 2.35 -5.95 2.11
C LEU A 36 3.84 -6.25 1.84
N ALA A 37 4.40 -7.24 2.53
CA ALA A 37 5.77 -7.70 2.33
C ALA A 37 5.98 -8.28 0.92
N GLY A 38 4.95 -8.91 0.33
CA GLY A 38 4.94 -9.49 -1.01
C GLY A 38 4.26 -8.64 -2.10
N LEU A 39 4.01 -7.35 -1.84
CA LEU A 39 3.23 -6.47 -2.72
C LEU A 39 3.74 -6.41 -4.17
N SER A 40 5.06 -6.53 -4.40
CA SER A 40 5.66 -6.50 -5.74
C SER A 40 5.02 -7.50 -6.71
N ARG A 41 4.58 -8.67 -6.24
CA ARG A 41 3.90 -9.67 -7.06
C ARG A 41 2.59 -9.18 -7.67
N ILE A 42 1.94 -8.20 -7.03
CA ILE A 42 0.72 -7.56 -7.54
C ILE A 42 1.09 -6.43 -8.50
N VAL A 43 2.16 -5.69 -8.21
CA VAL A 43 2.70 -4.66 -9.11
C VAL A 43 3.14 -5.28 -10.45
N ASP A 44 3.74 -6.47 -10.40
CA ASP A 44 4.16 -7.25 -11.57
C ASP A 44 3.00 -7.66 -12.50
N LEU A 45 1.73 -7.48 -12.07
CA LEU A 45 0.56 -7.67 -12.94
C LEU A 45 0.38 -6.56 -13.97
N GLY A 46 1.23 -5.52 -13.96
CA GLY A 46 1.27 -4.48 -14.99
C GLY A 46 0.24 -3.36 -14.83
N HIS A 47 -0.34 -3.21 -13.65
CA HIS A 47 -1.28 -2.12 -13.33
C HIS A 47 -0.78 -1.26 -12.18
N PRO A 48 -1.13 0.04 -12.14
CA PRO A 48 -0.92 0.84 -10.94
C PRO A 48 -1.56 0.19 -9.73
N VAL A 49 -0.87 0.23 -8.59
CA VAL A 49 -1.34 -0.37 -7.34
C VAL A 49 -1.61 0.72 -6.31
N LEU A 50 -2.79 0.68 -5.71
CA LEU A 50 -3.17 1.49 -4.56
C LEU A 50 -3.03 0.66 -3.28
N VAL A 51 -2.43 1.26 -2.25
CA VAL A 51 -2.37 0.65 -0.92
C VAL A 51 -2.93 1.60 0.13
N GLY A 52 -3.91 1.12 0.89
CA GLY A 52 -4.38 1.78 2.11
C GLY A 52 -4.03 0.97 3.34
N ALA A 53 -2.93 1.30 4.02
CA ALA A 53 -2.54 0.65 5.29
C ALA A 53 -2.79 1.53 6.52
N SER A 54 -2.89 2.85 6.33
CA SER A 54 -2.94 3.85 7.40
C SER A 54 -4.00 3.55 8.45
N ARG A 55 -3.56 3.52 9.72
CA ARG A 55 -4.35 3.29 10.95
C ARG A 55 -5.14 1.97 11.02
N LYS A 56 -4.95 1.05 10.07
CA LYS A 56 -5.70 -0.23 10.04
C LYS A 56 -5.42 -1.09 11.27
N SER A 57 -6.41 -1.90 11.63
CA SER A 57 -6.41 -2.77 12.82
C SER A 57 -5.22 -3.71 12.88
N PHE A 58 -4.73 -4.23 11.74
CA PHE A 58 -3.58 -5.14 11.72
C PHE A 58 -2.31 -4.49 12.28
N LEU A 59 -2.12 -3.17 12.12
CA LEU A 59 -0.99 -2.46 12.72
C LEU A 59 -1.09 -2.46 14.25
N GLY A 60 -2.31 -2.27 14.79
CA GLY A 60 -2.57 -2.40 16.21
C GLY A 60 -2.36 -3.82 16.72
N ALA A 61 -2.77 -4.83 15.96
CA ALA A 61 -2.55 -6.24 16.32
C ALA A 61 -1.06 -6.61 16.39
N LEU A 62 -0.22 -6.03 15.52
CA LEU A 62 1.23 -6.28 15.51
C LEU A 62 2.00 -5.52 16.61
N THR A 63 1.49 -4.38 17.07
CA THR A 63 2.25 -3.45 17.93
C THR A 63 1.63 -3.20 19.31
N GLY A 64 0.36 -3.56 19.51
CA GLY A 64 -0.43 -3.18 20.68
C GLY A 64 -0.98 -1.74 20.64
N ALA A 65 -0.69 -0.96 19.58
CA ALA A 65 -1.07 0.45 19.53
C ALA A 65 -2.59 0.67 19.34
N ALA A 66 -3.12 1.63 20.11
CA ALA A 66 -4.45 2.21 19.89
C ALA A 66 -4.54 2.91 18.52
N VAL A 67 -5.75 3.18 18.03
CA VAL A 67 -5.95 3.70 16.67
C VAL A 67 -5.22 5.03 16.40
N ASP A 68 -5.17 5.90 17.40
CA ASP A 68 -4.54 7.22 17.29
C ASP A 68 -3.01 7.16 17.40
N ASP A 69 -2.46 6.08 17.95
CA ASP A 69 -1.02 5.86 18.13
C ASP A 69 -0.39 5.07 16.97
N ARG A 70 -1.14 4.82 15.89
CA ARG A 70 -0.68 4.02 14.74
C ARG A 70 0.10 4.80 13.70
N LEU A 71 0.49 6.05 13.95
CA LEU A 71 1.22 6.85 12.97
C LEU A 71 2.53 6.16 12.55
N ALA A 72 3.37 5.76 13.51
CA ALA A 72 4.66 5.13 13.21
C ALA A 72 4.49 3.84 12.38
N GLY A 73 3.57 2.96 12.79
CA GLY A 73 3.26 1.74 12.03
C GLY A 73 2.69 2.03 10.64
N SER A 74 1.88 3.10 10.50
CA SER A 74 1.35 3.54 9.21
C SER A 74 2.44 4.03 8.26
N LEU A 75 3.42 4.78 8.78
CA LEU A 75 4.56 5.27 8.01
C LEU A 75 5.46 4.12 7.56
N ALA A 76 5.73 3.15 8.44
CA ALA A 76 6.48 1.94 8.08
C ALA A 76 5.78 1.16 6.95
N ALA A 77 4.46 0.98 7.05
CA ALA A 77 3.68 0.31 6.02
C ALA A 77 3.66 1.10 4.69
N ALA A 78 3.59 2.43 4.76
CA ALA A 78 3.63 3.31 3.60
C ALA A 78 4.98 3.26 2.87
N ALA A 79 6.11 3.29 3.59
CA ALA A 79 7.43 3.09 3.00
C ALA A 79 7.54 1.74 2.32
N ARG A 80 7.15 0.66 3.01
CA ARG A 80 7.22 -0.68 2.43
C ARG A 80 6.39 -0.79 1.16
N ALA A 81 5.19 -0.23 1.14
CA ALA A 81 4.35 -0.18 -0.07
C ALA A 81 5.04 0.59 -1.20
N ALA A 82 5.61 1.76 -0.91
CA ALA A 82 6.32 2.58 -1.89
C ALA A 82 7.56 1.85 -2.46
N ASP A 83 8.36 1.22 -1.60
CA ASP A 83 9.55 0.46 -1.99
C ASP A 83 9.20 -0.75 -2.87
N GLN A 84 8.00 -1.31 -2.67
CA GLN A 84 7.47 -2.42 -3.47
C GLN A 84 6.80 -1.98 -4.77
N GLY A 85 6.78 -0.67 -5.08
CA GLY A 85 6.23 -0.15 -6.34
C GLY A 85 4.77 0.28 -6.30
N ALA A 86 4.17 0.47 -5.11
CA ALA A 86 2.84 1.06 -5.02
C ALA A 86 2.81 2.46 -5.67
N SER A 87 1.84 2.68 -6.56
CA SER A 87 1.69 3.95 -7.27
C SER A 87 0.88 4.98 -6.47
N VAL A 88 -0.05 4.51 -5.62
CA VAL A 88 -0.92 5.36 -4.81
C VAL A 88 -0.95 4.87 -3.37
N LEU A 89 -0.82 5.79 -2.41
CA LEU A 89 -0.96 5.52 -0.99
C LEU A 89 -2.18 6.27 -0.45
N ARG A 90 -3.15 5.54 0.10
CA ARG A 90 -4.32 6.12 0.78
C ARG A 90 -4.05 6.23 2.27
N VAL A 91 -3.95 7.46 2.78
CA VAL A 91 -3.54 7.75 4.16
C VAL A 91 -4.45 8.77 4.85
N HIS A 92 -4.51 8.72 6.18
CA HIS A 92 -5.17 9.75 7.00
C HIS A 92 -4.20 10.91 7.27
N ASP A 93 -2.95 10.60 7.63
CA ASP A 93 -1.93 11.57 8.04
C ASP A 93 -1.05 12.01 6.85
N VAL A 94 -1.62 12.85 5.96
CA VAL A 94 -1.00 13.23 4.68
C VAL A 94 0.34 13.93 4.86
N ALA A 95 0.40 14.95 5.72
CA ALA A 95 1.61 15.76 5.91
C ALA A 95 2.79 14.90 6.41
N ALA A 96 2.54 14.09 7.45
CA ALA A 96 3.54 13.18 8.01
C ALA A 96 4.00 12.14 6.98
N THR A 97 3.06 11.54 6.23
CA THR A 97 3.40 10.56 5.18
C THR A 97 4.28 11.17 4.09
N ARG A 98 3.93 12.37 3.60
CA ARG A 98 4.71 13.07 2.58
C ARG A 98 6.12 13.41 3.08
N GLN A 99 6.23 13.97 4.28
CA GLN A 99 7.52 14.32 4.87
C GLN A 99 8.41 13.08 5.03
N PHE A 100 7.85 12.00 5.57
CA PHE A 100 8.57 10.75 5.77
C PHE A 100 9.06 10.15 4.45
N LEU A 101 8.19 10.04 3.44
CA LEU A 101 8.55 9.46 2.14
C LEU A 101 9.57 10.30 1.36
N LEU A 102 9.56 11.63 1.51
CA LEU A 102 10.54 12.50 0.90
C LEU A 102 11.96 12.16 1.39
N VAL A 103 12.12 12.01 2.71
CA VAL A 103 13.41 11.64 3.31
C VAL A 103 13.76 10.18 2.99
N HIS A 104 12.82 9.26 3.18
CA HIS A 104 13.00 7.83 2.94
C HIS A 104 13.51 7.54 1.53
N ARG A 105 12.87 8.11 0.50
CA ARG A 105 13.27 7.94 -0.90
C ARG A 105 14.68 8.46 -1.18
N ARG A 106 15.03 9.61 -0.59
CA ARG A 106 16.38 10.19 -0.73
C ARG A 106 17.47 9.29 -0.13
N LEU A 107 17.15 8.60 0.97
CA LEU A 107 18.05 7.66 1.64
C LEU A 107 18.12 6.30 0.94
N ALA A 108 17.00 5.82 0.39
CA ALA A 108 16.92 4.53 -0.30
C ALA A 108 17.61 4.51 -1.68
N GLY A 109 18.14 5.65 -2.15
CA GLY A 109 18.70 5.79 -3.50
C GLY A 109 17.64 5.86 -4.61
N SER A 110 16.36 5.80 -4.24
CA SER A 110 15.21 5.81 -5.14
C SER A 110 14.73 7.23 -5.35
N VAL A 111 15.38 7.96 -6.28
CA VAL A 111 14.86 9.00 -7.21
C VAL A 111 15.95 10.07 -7.50
N ALA A 112 16.24 10.23 -8.80
CA ALA A 112 16.87 11.42 -9.41
C ALA A 112 15.87 12.60 -9.41
N PRO A 113 16.34 13.86 -9.30
CA PRO A 113 15.58 15.03 -8.83
C PRO A 113 14.20 15.27 -9.46
#